data_AF-A0A9Q1CSU3-F1
#
_entry.id   AF-A0A9Q1CSU3-F1
#
_cell.length_a   1.000
_cell.length_b   1.000
_cell.length_c   1.000
_cell.angle_alpha   90.00
_cell.angle_beta   90.00
_cell.angle_gamma   90.00
#
_symmetry.space_group_name_H-M   'P 1'
#
loop_
_entity.id
_entity.type
_entity.pdbx_description
1 polymer ?
#
loop_
_entity_poly.entity_id
_entity_poly.type
_entity_poly.pdbx_seq_one_letter_code
_entity_poly.pdbx_strand_id
1 'polypeptide(L)'
;MMLFRLLLVTGLLAVLTSAHEEDACINGRARLIDGENYYTGTAQFCKNGRWVYFIYTGWGDTQSRLLCNQLGYSQADSYQSLPDNENIEFVSISCLGRETAISQCFFTFSGLSSHRSAVYVTCKRADFKRFWNFVEFWRLLQLCEALLVIIGILVWMVRICWGCGCCNCCPCKKRKKEERNKRKERGNRNEREEENVHRNGQRQYVRTSNMT
;
A
#
# COMPACT_ATOMS: atom_id res chain seq x y z
N MET A 1 2.21 -29.76 -34.76
CA MET A 1 1.49 -28.98 -35.79
C MET A 1 0.09 -28.53 -35.35
N MET A 2 -0.78 -29.37 -34.78
CA MET A 2 -2.15 -28.97 -34.39
C MET A 2 -2.22 -27.88 -33.30
N LEU A 3 -1.37 -27.95 -32.27
CA LEU A 3 -1.28 -26.90 -31.22
C LEU A 3 -1.01 -25.50 -31.77
N PHE A 4 -0.18 -25.37 -32.80
CA PHE A 4 0.14 -24.08 -33.42
C PHE A 4 -1.08 -23.49 -34.15
N ARG A 5 -1.91 -24.34 -34.78
CA ARG A 5 -3.18 -23.93 -35.39
C ARG A 5 -4.20 -23.51 -34.34
N LEU A 6 -4.28 -24.22 -33.20
CA LEU A 6 -5.14 -23.83 -32.08
C LEU A 6 -4.76 -22.45 -31.53
N LEU A 7 -3.48 -22.21 -31.25
CA LEU A 7 -3.00 -20.91 -30.75
C LEU A 7 -3.26 -19.76 -31.72
N LEU A 8 -3.09 -19.99 -33.04
CA LEU A 8 -3.43 -18.99 -34.06
C LEU A 8 -4.94 -18.72 -34.12
N VAL A 9 -5.79 -19.74 -34.01
CA VAL A 9 -7.26 -19.57 -34.01
C VAL A 9 -7.74 -18.85 -32.75
N THR A 10 -7.22 -19.19 -31.57
CA THR A 10 -7.56 -18.50 -30.31
C THR A 10 -7.03 -17.07 -30.27
N GLY A 11 -5.83 -16.82 -30.84
CA GLY A 11 -5.27 -15.49 -30.99
C GLY A 11 -6.08 -14.62 -31.97
N LEU A 12 -6.48 -15.19 -33.11
CA LEU A 12 -7.34 -14.50 -34.08
C LEU A 12 -8.72 -14.19 -33.49
N LEU A 13 -9.32 -15.13 -32.76
CA LEU A 13 -10.59 -14.91 -32.04
C LEU A 13 -10.45 -13.79 -31.00
N ALA A 14 -9.37 -13.78 -30.21
CA ALA A 14 -9.12 -12.73 -29.22
C ALA A 14 -8.97 -11.33 -29.89
N VAL A 15 -8.24 -11.26 -31.01
CA VAL A 15 -8.09 -10.03 -31.81
C VAL A 15 -9.44 -9.57 -32.37
N LEU A 16 -10.26 -10.49 -32.90
CA LEU A 16 -11.60 -10.19 -33.40
C LEU A 16 -12.56 -9.73 -32.28
N THR A 17 -12.41 -10.22 -31.04
CA THR A 17 -13.18 -9.72 -29.88
C THR A 17 -12.67 -8.40 -29.30
N SER A 18 -11.44 -7.99 -29.61
CA SER A 18 -10.86 -6.71 -29.16
C SER A 18 -11.15 -5.53 -30.09
N ALA A 19 -11.79 -5.77 -31.24
CA ALA A 19 -12.20 -4.74 -32.16
C ALA A 19 -13.63 -4.27 -31.84
N HIS A 20 -13.77 -2.99 -31.49
CA HIS A 20 -15.03 -2.24 -31.31
C HIS A 20 -15.78 -2.40 -29.97
N GLU A 21 -15.21 -1.84 -28.89
CA GLU A 21 -16.01 -1.15 -27.87
C GLU A 21 -15.32 0.16 -27.43
N GLU A 22 -15.26 1.12 -28.35
CA GLU A 22 -14.87 2.49 -28.01
C GLU A 22 -15.99 3.17 -27.19
N ASP A 23 -15.59 3.70 -26.03
CA ASP A 23 -16.29 4.74 -25.27
C ASP A 23 -17.70 4.44 -24.69
N ALA A 24 -18.03 3.16 -24.46
CA ALA A 24 -19.16 2.80 -23.60
C ALA A 24 -18.97 3.35 -22.16
N CYS A 25 -19.84 4.27 -21.73
CA CYS A 25 -19.72 4.96 -20.45
C CYS A 25 -20.92 4.73 -19.50
N ILE A 26 -20.73 5.04 -18.21
CA ILE A 26 -21.80 4.91 -17.20
C ILE A 26 -22.57 6.22 -17.08
N ASN A 27 -23.88 6.19 -17.35
CA ASN A 27 -24.78 7.34 -17.31
C ASN A 27 -24.64 8.16 -16.02
N GLY A 28 -24.67 9.49 -16.16
CA GLY A 28 -24.53 10.41 -15.02
C GLY A 28 -23.09 10.72 -14.63
N ARG A 29 -22.09 10.01 -15.16
CA ARG A 29 -20.68 10.39 -15.00
C ARG A 29 -20.36 11.63 -15.83
N ALA A 30 -19.33 12.35 -15.40
CA ALA A 30 -18.70 13.43 -16.13
C ALA A 30 -17.18 13.21 -16.16
N ARG A 31 -16.49 13.79 -17.13
CA ARG A 31 -15.00 13.80 -17.21
C ARG A 31 -14.51 15.12 -17.79
N LEU A 32 -13.24 15.44 -17.53
CA LEU A 32 -12.48 16.45 -18.28
C LEU A 32 -11.55 15.70 -19.24
N ILE A 33 -11.46 16.16 -20.49
CA ILE A 33 -10.53 15.66 -21.52
C ILE A 33 -9.73 16.82 -22.12
N ASP A 34 -8.64 16.52 -22.82
CA ASP A 34 -7.84 17.50 -23.58
C ASP A 34 -7.38 18.73 -22.75
N GLY A 35 -7.20 18.54 -21.45
CA GLY A 35 -6.62 19.53 -20.54
C GLY A 35 -5.12 19.33 -20.37
N GLU A 36 -4.41 20.43 -20.13
CA GLU A 36 -2.98 20.42 -19.77
C GLU A 36 -2.67 19.59 -18.51
N ASN A 37 -3.63 19.48 -17.60
CA ASN A 37 -3.49 18.80 -16.31
C ASN A 37 -4.77 18.02 -15.96
N TYR A 38 -4.67 17.08 -15.02
CA TYR A 38 -5.80 16.24 -14.59
C TYR A 38 -7.02 17.02 -14.06
N TYR A 39 -6.85 18.27 -13.62
CA TYR A 39 -7.89 19.15 -13.08
C TYR A 39 -8.36 20.24 -14.07
N THR A 40 -7.89 20.20 -15.31
CA THR A 40 -8.34 21.07 -16.40
C THR A 40 -8.85 20.24 -17.57
N GLY A 41 -9.63 20.84 -18.47
CA GLY A 41 -10.04 20.19 -19.71
C GLY A 41 -11.44 20.56 -20.18
N THR A 42 -11.77 20.07 -21.37
CA THR A 42 -13.10 20.14 -21.97
C THR A 42 -14.04 19.19 -21.23
N ALA A 43 -15.20 19.68 -20.80
CA ALA A 43 -16.14 18.95 -19.97
C ALA A 43 -17.09 18.08 -20.82
N GLN A 44 -17.10 16.78 -20.53
CA GLN A 44 -18.02 15.80 -21.10
C GLN A 44 -18.93 15.19 -20.03
N PHE A 45 -20.12 14.76 -20.45
CA PHE A 45 -21.11 14.03 -19.67
C PHE A 45 -21.45 12.70 -20.35
N CYS A 46 -21.67 11.66 -19.56
CA CYS A 46 -22.13 10.38 -20.08
C CYS A 46 -23.66 10.31 -20.10
N LYS A 47 -24.22 10.17 -21.31
CA LYS A 47 -25.65 10.02 -21.54
C LYS A 47 -25.93 8.88 -22.52
N ASN A 48 -26.87 8.02 -22.16
CA ASN A 48 -27.25 6.81 -22.91
C ASN A 48 -26.05 5.94 -23.32
N GLY A 49 -25.05 5.83 -22.45
CA GLY A 49 -23.83 5.06 -22.71
C GLY A 49 -22.78 5.75 -23.58
N ARG A 50 -22.99 7.00 -24.00
CA ARG A 50 -22.06 7.78 -24.84
C ARG A 50 -21.62 9.08 -24.18
N TRP A 51 -20.42 9.54 -24.49
CA TRP A 51 -19.94 10.86 -24.09
C TRP A 51 -20.51 11.94 -25.00
N VAL A 52 -21.05 13.00 -24.38
CA VAL A 52 -21.55 14.21 -25.03
C VAL A 52 -20.93 15.43 -24.36
N TYR A 53 -20.79 16.53 -25.10
CA TYR A 53 -20.13 17.74 -24.61
C TYR A 53 -21.14 18.71 -23.99
N PHE A 54 -20.69 19.47 -23.00
CA PHE A 54 -21.49 20.58 -22.48
C PHE A 54 -21.41 21.80 -23.40
N ILE A 55 -22.57 22.39 -23.72
CA ILE A 55 -22.62 23.69 -24.40
C ILE A 55 -22.25 24.82 -23.43
N TYR A 56 -21.47 25.79 -23.91
CA TYR A 56 -21.10 26.98 -23.15
C TYR A 56 -22.28 27.92 -22.88
N THR A 57 -23.25 28.03 -23.79
CA THR A 57 -24.42 28.89 -23.63
C THR A 57 -25.31 28.41 -22.48
N GLY A 58 -25.38 29.21 -21.40
CA GLY A 58 -26.10 28.86 -20.17
C GLY A 58 -25.26 28.12 -19.12
N TRP A 59 -23.98 27.86 -19.40
CA TRP A 59 -23.02 27.42 -18.39
C TRP A 59 -22.63 28.58 -17.45
N GLY A 60 -22.30 28.27 -16.20
CA GLY A 60 -21.90 29.26 -15.20
C GLY A 60 -21.27 28.63 -13.96
N ASP A 61 -20.99 29.45 -12.94
CA ASP A 61 -20.24 29.04 -11.74
C ASP A 61 -20.89 27.88 -10.97
N THR A 62 -22.22 27.78 -10.98
CA THR A 62 -22.95 26.69 -10.32
C THR A 62 -22.64 25.35 -11.01
N GLN A 63 -22.71 25.31 -12.34
CA GLN A 63 -22.38 24.14 -13.15
C GLN A 63 -20.91 23.76 -12.97
N SER A 64 -19.98 24.72 -13.08
CA SER A 64 -18.55 24.51 -12.85
C SER A 64 -18.27 23.91 -11.48
N ARG A 65 -18.86 24.49 -10.41
CA ARG A 65 -18.73 24.00 -9.03
C ARG A 65 -19.26 22.57 -8.88
N LEU A 66 -20.43 22.27 -9.43
CA LEU A 66 -21.03 20.92 -9.34
C LEU A 66 -20.23 19.87 -10.12
N LEU A 67 -19.67 20.24 -11.28
CA LEU A 67 -18.75 19.38 -12.04
C LEU A 67 -17.48 19.09 -11.24
N CYS A 68 -16.78 20.13 -10.79
CA CYS A 68 -15.54 19.98 -10.02
C CYS A 68 -15.77 19.17 -8.74
N ASN A 69 -16.85 19.42 -8.01
CA ASN A 69 -17.24 18.65 -6.82
C ASN A 69 -17.51 17.17 -7.15
N GLN A 70 -18.24 16.87 -8.24
CA GLN A 70 -18.52 15.50 -8.66
C GLN A 70 -17.25 14.74 -9.08
N LEU A 71 -16.23 15.46 -9.58
CA LEU A 71 -14.90 14.92 -9.91
C LEU A 71 -13.95 14.81 -8.70
N GLY A 72 -14.37 15.25 -7.51
CA GLY A 72 -13.57 15.19 -6.27
C GLY A 72 -12.63 16.39 -6.05
N TYR A 73 -12.76 17.46 -6.83
CA TYR A 73 -12.05 18.72 -6.62
C TYR A 73 -12.75 19.61 -5.57
N SER A 74 -12.02 20.59 -5.03
CA SER A 74 -12.50 21.45 -3.93
C SER A 74 -13.41 22.58 -4.38
N GLN A 75 -13.16 23.13 -5.57
CA GLN A 75 -13.86 24.26 -6.15
C GLN A 75 -13.66 24.27 -7.67
N ALA A 76 -14.50 24.99 -8.40
CA ALA A 76 -14.12 25.53 -9.70
C ALA A 76 -13.20 26.75 -9.51
N ASP A 77 -12.29 26.95 -10.47
CA ASP A 77 -11.44 28.13 -10.58
C ASP A 77 -11.94 29.06 -11.67
N SER A 78 -12.09 28.53 -12.88
CA SER A 78 -12.53 29.26 -14.07
C SER A 78 -13.19 28.32 -15.09
N TYR A 79 -13.90 28.91 -16.05
CA TYR A 79 -14.46 28.22 -17.22
C TYR A 79 -14.38 29.15 -18.43
N GLN A 80 -14.27 28.58 -19.63
CA GLN A 80 -14.17 29.33 -20.89
C GLN A 80 -14.84 28.57 -22.04
N SER A 81 -15.22 29.31 -23.09
CA SER A 81 -15.73 28.74 -24.34
C SER A 81 -14.56 28.27 -25.20
N LEU A 82 -14.55 26.99 -25.57
CA LEU A 82 -13.75 26.53 -26.71
C LEU A 82 -14.63 26.47 -27.96
N PRO A 83 -14.23 27.10 -29.08
CA PRO A 83 -14.93 26.91 -30.35
C PRO A 83 -14.80 25.43 -30.75
N ASP A 84 -15.93 24.81 -31.09
CA ASP A 84 -15.93 23.48 -31.66
C ASP A 84 -15.97 23.58 -33.19
N ASN A 85 -15.19 22.72 -33.86
CA ASN A 85 -15.07 22.68 -35.31
C ASN A 85 -15.77 21.44 -35.92
N GLU A 86 -16.29 20.54 -35.09
CA GLU A 86 -16.82 19.25 -35.52
C GLU A 86 -18.32 19.08 -35.26
N ASN A 87 -18.93 18.09 -35.92
CA ASN A 87 -20.33 17.73 -35.70
C ASN A 87 -20.44 16.88 -34.42
N ILE A 88 -20.33 17.54 -33.28
CA ILE A 88 -20.34 16.93 -31.95
C ILE A 88 -21.74 17.05 -31.29
N GLU A 89 -22.11 16.04 -30.49
CA GLU A 89 -23.35 16.04 -29.71
C GLU A 89 -23.23 16.90 -28.45
N PHE A 90 -24.14 17.87 -28.30
CA PHE A 90 -24.18 18.77 -27.16
C PHE A 90 -25.38 18.55 -26.24
N VAL A 91 -25.13 18.73 -24.94
CA VAL A 91 -26.16 18.84 -23.92
C VAL A 91 -26.11 20.21 -23.23
N SER A 92 -27.26 20.86 -23.13
CA SER A 92 -27.47 22.03 -22.29
C SER A 92 -27.93 21.61 -20.91
N ILE A 93 -27.51 22.36 -19.89
CA ILE A 93 -27.76 22.02 -18.48
C ILE A 93 -28.21 23.25 -17.68
N SER A 94 -29.28 23.08 -16.90
CA SER A 94 -29.81 24.10 -16.00
C SER A 94 -29.94 23.54 -14.59
N CYS A 95 -29.26 24.16 -13.62
CA CYS A 95 -29.24 23.77 -12.22
C CYS A 95 -30.00 24.81 -11.37
N LEU A 96 -30.77 24.35 -10.39
CA LEU A 96 -31.52 25.19 -9.45
C LEU A 96 -30.66 25.72 -8.28
N GLY A 97 -29.43 25.22 -8.13
CA GLY A 97 -28.49 25.57 -7.06
C GLY A 97 -28.65 24.74 -5.77
N ARG A 98 -29.56 23.76 -5.76
CA ARG A 98 -29.80 22.83 -4.63
C ARG A 98 -29.13 21.47 -4.82
N GLU A 99 -28.66 21.19 -6.02
CA GLU A 99 -27.99 19.97 -6.42
C GLU A 99 -26.65 19.82 -5.69
N THR A 100 -26.23 18.57 -5.47
CA THR A 100 -24.91 18.23 -4.92
C THR A 100 -23.96 17.68 -5.99
N ALA A 101 -24.48 17.26 -7.14
CA ALA A 101 -23.76 16.68 -8.26
C ALA A 101 -24.33 17.19 -9.60
N ILE A 102 -23.50 17.32 -10.63
CA ILE A 102 -23.96 17.85 -11.93
C ILE A 102 -25.01 16.94 -12.59
N SER A 103 -24.98 15.64 -12.32
CA SER A 103 -25.97 14.64 -12.73
C SER A 103 -27.41 14.86 -12.22
N GLN A 104 -27.62 15.75 -11.23
CA GLN A 104 -28.94 16.04 -10.66
C GLN A 104 -29.65 17.24 -11.31
N CYS A 105 -28.95 18.03 -12.12
CA CYS A 105 -29.53 19.18 -12.80
C CYS A 105 -30.43 18.75 -13.98
N PHE A 106 -31.16 19.70 -14.56
CA PHE A 106 -31.99 19.44 -15.75
C PHE A 106 -31.13 19.46 -17.02
N PHE A 107 -31.23 18.42 -17.83
CA PHE A 107 -30.49 18.27 -19.09
C PHE A 107 -31.40 18.40 -20.31
N THR A 108 -31.18 19.42 -21.11
CA THR A 108 -31.86 19.62 -22.41
C THR A 108 -30.92 19.16 -23.52
N PHE A 109 -31.30 18.12 -24.27
CA PHE A 109 -30.52 17.70 -25.43
C PHE A 109 -30.64 18.74 -26.54
N SER A 110 -29.53 19.10 -27.15
CA SER A 110 -29.48 20.19 -28.12
C SER A 110 -29.13 19.72 -29.55
N GLY A 111 -28.89 18.42 -29.75
CA GLY A 111 -28.54 17.84 -31.04
C GLY A 111 -27.12 18.18 -31.52
N LEU A 112 -26.79 17.67 -32.70
CA LEU A 112 -25.57 18.02 -33.45
C LEU A 112 -25.65 19.47 -33.93
N SER A 113 -24.56 20.24 -33.87
CA SER A 113 -24.50 21.60 -34.42
C SER A 113 -23.07 22.13 -34.56
N SER A 114 -22.72 22.60 -35.76
CA SER A 114 -21.42 23.17 -36.12
C SER A 114 -21.14 24.61 -35.65
N HIS A 115 -21.98 25.17 -34.78
CA HIS A 115 -21.89 26.56 -34.30
C HIS A 115 -22.09 26.67 -32.78
N ARG A 116 -21.60 25.68 -32.03
CA ARG A 116 -21.57 25.72 -30.57
C ARG A 116 -20.15 25.74 -30.06
N SER A 117 -20.01 26.22 -28.83
CA SER A 117 -18.76 26.17 -28.09
C SER A 117 -18.90 25.16 -26.97
N ALA A 118 -17.89 24.29 -26.85
CA ALA A 118 -17.75 23.41 -25.71
C ALA A 118 -17.29 24.20 -24.47
N VAL A 119 -17.60 23.67 -23.29
CA VAL A 119 -17.09 24.22 -22.02
C VAL A 119 -15.73 23.61 -21.70
N TYR A 120 -14.71 24.45 -21.54
CA TYR A 120 -13.47 24.09 -20.86
C TYR A 120 -13.52 24.59 -19.41
N VAL A 121 -13.16 23.74 -18.46
CA VAL A 121 -13.21 24.03 -17.02
C VAL A 121 -11.84 23.82 -16.38
N THR A 122 -11.47 24.76 -15.52
CA THR A 122 -10.33 24.66 -14.61
C THR A 122 -10.88 24.46 -13.20
N CYS A 123 -10.60 23.31 -12.58
CA CYS A 123 -10.93 23.05 -11.18
C CYS A 123 -9.76 23.43 -10.28
N LYS A 124 -10.04 23.94 -9.07
CA LYS A 124 -9.01 24.08 -8.05
C LYS A 124 -8.64 22.71 -7.51
N ARG A 125 -7.33 22.48 -7.35
CA ARG A 125 -6.82 21.27 -6.69
C ARG A 125 -7.51 21.11 -5.33
N ALA A 126 -8.08 19.94 -5.08
CA ALA A 126 -8.45 19.57 -3.72
C ALA A 126 -7.15 19.44 -2.91
N ASP A 127 -6.94 20.34 -1.95
CA ASP A 127 -5.87 20.20 -0.98
C ASP A 127 -6.03 18.85 -0.29
N PHE A 128 -5.09 17.95 -0.54
CA PHE A 128 -5.17 16.53 -0.16
C PHE A 128 -5.15 16.31 1.36
N LYS A 129 -5.13 17.38 2.17
CA LYS A 129 -5.31 17.41 3.63
C LYS A 129 -6.52 16.59 4.12
N ARG A 130 -7.55 16.37 3.29
CA ARG A 130 -8.71 15.53 3.65
C ARG A 130 -8.50 14.02 3.40
N PHE A 131 -7.58 13.64 2.52
CA PHE A 131 -7.21 12.23 2.27
C PHE A 131 -6.17 11.73 3.29
N TRP A 132 -5.34 12.63 3.83
CA TRP A 132 -4.36 12.29 4.88
C TRP A 132 -4.97 11.85 6.24
N ASN A 133 -6.28 11.98 6.44
CA ASN A 133 -6.96 11.28 7.55
C ASN A 133 -6.93 9.75 7.40
N PHE A 134 -6.81 9.22 6.17
CA PHE A 134 -6.70 7.78 5.93
C PHE A 134 -5.27 7.24 6.17
N VAL A 135 -4.25 8.11 6.07
CA VAL A 135 -2.84 7.72 6.32
C VAL A 135 -2.50 7.78 7.81
N GLU A 136 -3.12 8.68 8.59
CA GLU A 136 -3.10 8.57 10.06
C GLU A 136 -3.87 7.33 10.57
N PHE A 137 -4.94 6.91 9.87
CA PHE A 137 -5.58 5.62 10.17
C PHE A 137 -4.63 4.44 9.94
N TRP A 138 -3.77 4.52 8.91
CA TRP A 138 -2.71 3.53 8.67
C TRP A 138 -1.59 3.57 9.71
N ARG A 139 -1.27 4.74 10.30
CA ARG A 139 -0.32 4.84 11.43
C ARG A 139 -0.79 4.08 12.67
N LEU A 140 -2.09 4.08 12.95
CA LEU A 140 -2.68 3.25 14.03
C LEU A 140 -2.63 1.75 13.68
N LEU A 141 -2.85 1.40 12.41
CA LEU A 141 -2.71 0.01 11.94
C LEU A 141 -1.25 -0.49 12.03
N GLN A 142 -0.27 0.40 11.86
CA GLN A 142 1.16 0.09 11.99
C GLN A 142 1.57 -0.29 13.42
N LEU A 143 0.86 0.25 14.44
CA LEU A 143 1.00 -0.20 15.82
C LEU A 143 0.38 -1.58 16.05
N CYS A 144 -0.70 -1.93 15.34
CA CYS A 144 -1.28 -3.27 15.39
C CYS A 144 -0.36 -4.32 14.75
N GLU A 145 0.26 -4.05 13.60
CA GLU A 145 1.27 -4.96 13.02
C GLU A 145 2.47 -5.15 13.97
N ALA A 146 2.98 -4.08 14.58
CA ALA A 146 4.04 -4.18 15.59
C ALA A 146 3.58 -4.99 16.82
N LEU A 147 2.34 -4.80 17.31
CA LEU A 147 1.78 -5.58 18.41
C LEU A 147 1.55 -7.04 18.04
N LEU A 148 1.11 -7.36 16.82
CA LEU A 148 0.94 -8.74 16.35
C LEU A 148 2.29 -9.43 16.17
N VAL A 149 3.33 -8.72 15.73
CA VAL A 149 4.71 -9.23 15.70
C VAL A 149 5.25 -9.40 17.12
N ILE A 150 5.01 -8.48 18.06
CA ILE A 150 5.45 -8.60 19.46
C ILE A 150 4.70 -9.73 20.18
N ILE A 151 3.39 -9.84 20.01
CA ILE A 151 2.57 -10.96 20.52
C ILE A 151 3.02 -12.26 19.85
N GLY A 152 3.32 -12.25 18.54
CA GLY A 152 3.90 -13.38 17.82
C GLY A 152 5.24 -13.82 18.42
N ILE A 153 6.16 -12.88 18.69
CA ILE A 153 7.44 -13.13 19.34
C ILE A 153 7.25 -13.61 20.78
N LEU A 154 6.31 -13.04 21.55
CA LEU A 154 6.03 -13.47 22.92
C LEU A 154 5.38 -14.85 22.96
N VAL A 155 4.44 -15.16 22.06
CA VAL A 155 3.84 -16.49 21.90
C VAL A 155 4.88 -17.50 21.37
N TRP A 156 5.81 -17.08 20.51
CA TRP A 156 6.93 -17.90 20.04
C TRP A 156 7.94 -18.16 21.15
N MET A 157 8.29 -17.16 21.95
CA MET A 157 9.13 -17.28 23.15
C MET A 157 8.46 -18.16 24.21
N VAL A 158 7.16 -18.01 24.46
CA VAL A 158 6.39 -18.89 25.37
C VAL A 158 6.27 -20.30 24.78
N ARG A 159 6.11 -20.48 23.47
CA ARG A 159 6.17 -21.81 22.82
C ARG A 159 7.57 -22.42 22.82
N ILE A 160 8.64 -21.62 22.82
CA ILE A 160 10.00 -22.11 23.03
C ILE A 160 10.19 -22.50 24.50
N CYS A 161 9.68 -21.72 25.45
CA CYS A 161 9.77 -22.00 26.88
C CYS A 161 8.87 -23.16 27.35
N TRP A 162 7.73 -23.40 26.71
CA TRP A 162 6.84 -24.55 26.97
C TRP A 162 7.12 -25.76 26.06
N GLY A 163 7.69 -25.55 24.87
CA GLY A 163 8.20 -26.60 23.99
C GLY A 163 9.54 -27.16 24.48
N CYS A 164 10.31 -26.41 25.26
CA CYS A 164 11.48 -26.90 25.99
C CYS A 164 11.09 -27.65 27.27
N GLY A 165 10.38 -28.77 27.11
CA GLY A 165 10.63 -29.92 27.97
C GLY A 165 12.10 -30.32 27.83
N CYS A 166 12.94 -29.86 28.76
CA CYS A 166 14.41 -29.86 28.75
C CYS A 166 15.10 -30.93 27.88
N CYS A 167 15.73 -30.53 26.75
CA CYS A 167 16.94 -31.18 26.23
C CYS A 167 17.78 -30.30 25.27
N ASN A 168 19.08 -30.20 25.59
CA ASN A 168 20.24 -29.68 24.83
C ASN A 168 20.09 -29.50 23.30
N CYS A 169 20.66 -28.49 22.62
CA CYS A 169 21.59 -27.41 22.97
C CYS A 169 21.58 -26.38 21.80
N CYS A 170 22.26 -25.22 21.78
CA CYS A 170 23.37 -24.65 22.56
C CYS A 170 23.13 -23.11 22.70
N PRO A 171 24.10 -22.16 22.97
CA PRO A 171 25.53 -22.24 23.21
C PRO A 171 25.89 -22.35 24.71
N CYS A 172 25.84 -23.56 25.26
CA CYS A 172 26.17 -23.85 26.66
C CYS A 172 27.32 -24.87 26.85
N LYS A 173 27.90 -25.41 25.75
CA LYS A 173 29.02 -26.38 25.83
C LYS A 173 30.34 -25.80 26.37
N LYS A 174 30.57 -24.47 26.29
CA LYS A 174 31.82 -23.85 26.81
C LYS A 174 31.85 -23.81 28.34
N ARG A 175 30.86 -23.23 29.03
CA ARG A 175 30.86 -23.09 30.50
C ARG A 175 31.02 -24.42 31.25
N LYS A 176 30.22 -25.45 30.91
CA LYS A 176 30.29 -26.75 31.62
C LYS A 176 31.63 -27.48 31.42
N LYS A 177 32.31 -27.29 30.28
CA LYS A 177 33.65 -27.88 30.06
C LYS A 177 34.72 -27.15 30.89
N GLU A 178 34.60 -25.82 30.99
CA GLU A 178 35.51 -24.99 31.76
C GLU A 178 35.38 -25.22 33.29
N GLU A 179 34.16 -25.34 33.81
CA GLU A 179 33.94 -25.70 35.22
C GLU A 179 34.42 -27.12 35.55
N ARG A 180 34.25 -28.08 34.63
CA ARG A 180 34.75 -29.45 34.81
C ARG A 180 36.29 -29.50 34.78
N ASN A 181 36.96 -28.67 33.99
CA ASN A 181 38.42 -28.52 34.06
C ASN A 181 38.85 -27.84 35.37
N LYS A 182 38.22 -26.72 35.79
CA LYS A 182 38.52 -26.03 37.05
C LYS A 182 38.25 -26.85 38.32
N ARG A 183 37.45 -27.93 38.24
CA ARG A 183 37.32 -28.94 39.30
C ARG A 183 38.45 -29.99 39.25
N LYS A 184 38.84 -30.45 38.06
CA LYS A 184 39.99 -31.37 37.89
C LYS A 184 41.32 -30.74 38.32
N GLU A 185 41.55 -29.48 37.96
CA GLU A 185 42.76 -28.74 38.38
C GLU A 185 42.84 -28.55 39.90
N ARG A 186 41.70 -28.37 40.58
CA ARG A 186 41.65 -28.35 42.05
C ARG A 186 41.92 -29.72 42.67
N GLY A 187 41.37 -30.80 42.11
CA GLY A 187 41.68 -32.17 42.56
C GLY A 187 43.17 -32.46 42.47
N ASN A 188 43.76 -32.33 41.28
CA ASN A 188 45.18 -32.58 41.03
C ASN A 188 46.13 -31.65 41.82
N ARG A 189 45.66 -30.49 42.31
CA ARG A 189 46.44 -29.61 43.18
C ARG A 189 46.49 -30.15 44.60
N ASN A 190 45.32 -30.47 45.17
CA ASN A 190 45.21 -31.04 46.51
C ASN A 190 45.98 -32.38 46.61
N GLU A 191 45.86 -33.24 45.61
CA GLU A 191 46.53 -34.55 45.55
C GLU A 191 48.06 -34.41 45.55
N ARG A 192 48.62 -33.40 44.85
CA ARG A 192 50.06 -33.07 44.93
C ARG A 192 50.46 -32.44 46.27
N GLU A 193 49.57 -31.69 46.90
CA GLU A 193 49.85 -31.11 48.23
C GLU A 193 49.90 -32.23 49.29
N GLU A 194 48.99 -33.21 49.23
CA GLU A 194 48.99 -34.42 50.06
C GLU A 194 50.25 -35.30 49.83
N GLU A 195 50.64 -35.57 48.58
CA GLU A 195 51.88 -36.31 48.27
C GLU A 195 53.13 -35.60 48.84
N ASN A 196 53.20 -34.26 48.75
CA ASN A 196 54.33 -33.50 49.27
C ASN A 196 54.37 -33.47 50.80
N VAL A 197 53.22 -33.40 51.47
CA VAL A 197 53.13 -33.55 52.93
C VAL A 197 53.60 -34.94 53.35
N HIS A 198 53.14 -36.00 52.67
CA HIS A 198 53.50 -37.37 53.02
C HIS A 198 55.00 -37.65 52.78
N ARG A 199 55.56 -37.13 51.68
CA ARG A 199 57.01 -37.22 51.36
C ARG A 199 57.87 -36.42 52.34
N ASN A 200 57.42 -35.25 52.80
CA ASN A 200 58.15 -34.48 53.81
C ASN A 200 58.07 -35.13 55.20
N GLY A 201 56.94 -35.74 55.57
CA GLY A 201 56.82 -36.55 56.79
C GLY A 201 57.80 -37.73 56.80
N GLN A 202 57.91 -38.46 55.68
CA GLN A 202 58.91 -39.53 55.52
C GLN A 202 60.36 -39.01 55.63
N ARG A 203 60.66 -37.84 55.05
CA ARG A 203 61.99 -37.19 55.19
C ARG A 203 62.31 -36.75 56.61
N GLN A 204 61.32 -36.32 57.39
CA GLN A 204 61.52 -36.04 58.82
C GLN A 204 61.79 -37.32 59.62
N TYR A 205 61.02 -38.39 59.37
CA TYR A 205 61.18 -39.66 60.08
C TYR A 205 62.57 -40.29 59.85
N VAL A 206 63.06 -40.27 58.61
CA VAL A 206 64.43 -40.75 58.26
C VAL A 206 65.53 -39.87 58.86
N ARG A 207 65.28 -38.57 59.09
CA ARG A 207 66.22 -37.70 59.81
C ARG A 207 66.32 -38.04 61.29
N THR A 208 65.20 -38.38 61.93
CA THR A 208 65.15 -38.71 63.36
C THR A 208 65.72 -40.10 63.68
N SER A 209 65.73 -41.02 62.72
CA SER A 209 66.28 -42.37 62.90
C SER A 209 67.80 -42.48 62.66
N ASN A 210 68.45 -41.45 62.11
CA ASN A 210 69.89 -41.40 61.88
C ASN A 210 70.64 -40.53 62.93
N MET A 211 70.02 -40.29 64.10
CA MET A 211 70.59 -39.53 65.22
C MET A 211 70.64 -40.32 66.54
N THR A 212 70.61 -41.65 66.43
CA THR A 212 70.83 -42.66 67.49
C THR A 212 71.82 -43.68 66.99
#